data_AF-A0A942CLH8-F1
#
_entry.id   AF-A0A942CLH8-F1
#
_cell.length_a   1.000
_cell.length_b   1.000
_cell.length_c   1.000
_cell.angle_alpha   90.00
_cell.angle_beta   90.00
_cell.angle_gamma   90.00
#
_symmetry.space_group_name_H-M   'P 1'
#
loop_
_entity.id
_entity.type
_entity.pdbx_description
1 polymer ?
#
loop_
_entity_poly.entity_id
_entity_poly.type
_entity_poly.pdbx_seq_one_letter_code
_entity_poly.pdbx_strand_id
1 'polypeptide(L)'
;MTDRSTPSIEVTIGRQTRLYHAFITTAPAVLDAPSTVTLYAGPLKDIAGLAADDLALDAEKAGTPSRLVLIDTTELGWQRARCRAKSHRLSPADPVLVGFTTLQQWLWQRLQMTQLATA
;
A
#
# COMPACT_ATOMS: atom_id res chain seq x y z
N MET A 1 3.32 -3.82 -24.21
CA MET A 1 2.45 -2.72 -23.79
C MET A 1 2.11 -2.98 -22.33
N THR A 2 2.98 -2.55 -21.42
CA THR A 2 2.81 -2.82 -19.99
C THR A 2 1.60 -2.05 -19.51
N ASP A 3 0.56 -2.78 -19.09
CA ASP A 3 -0.63 -2.18 -18.53
C ASP A 3 -0.21 -1.34 -17.31
N ARG A 4 -0.36 -0.01 -17.39
CA ARG A 4 0.01 0.95 -16.35
C ARG A 4 -1.08 1.01 -15.26
N SER A 5 -1.80 -0.09 -15.08
CA SER A 5 -2.84 -0.22 -14.08
C SER A 5 -2.20 -0.43 -12.71
N THR A 6 -2.75 0.24 -11.69
CA THR A 6 -2.30 0.06 -10.31
C THR A 6 -2.41 -1.43 -9.95
N PRO A 7 -1.31 -2.06 -9.48
CA PRO A 7 -1.33 -3.48 -9.20
C PRO A 7 -2.38 -3.78 -8.13
N SER A 8 -3.07 -4.89 -8.33
CA SER A 8 -4.21 -5.28 -7.50
C SER A 8 -4.21 -6.77 -7.23
N ILE A 9 -4.90 -7.15 -6.17
CA ILE A 9 -5.08 -8.54 -5.78
C ILE A 9 -6.48 -8.74 -5.20
N GLU A 10 -7.14 -9.80 -5.64
CA GLU A 10 -8.38 -10.25 -5.03
C GLU A 10 -8.05 -11.12 -3.81
N VAL A 11 -8.68 -10.81 -2.68
CA VAL A 11 -8.52 -11.55 -1.43
C VAL A 11 -9.87 -12.07 -0.99
N THR A 12 -9.95 -13.38 -0.79
CA THR A 12 -11.14 -14.05 -0.25
C THR A 12 -10.88 -14.57 1.15
N ILE A 13 -11.68 -14.15 2.12
CA ILE A 13 -11.65 -14.63 3.51
C ILE A 13 -13.05 -15.13 3.86
N GLY A 14 -13.17 -16.43 4.15
CA GLY A 14 -14.48 -17.07 4.35
C GLY A 14 -15.37 -16.93 3.12
N ARG A 15 -16.46 -16.16 3.24
CA ARG A 15 -17.41 -15.89 2.15
C ARG A 15 -17.33 -14.45 1.59
N GLN A 16 -16.31 -13.70 2.00
CA GLN A 16 -16.13 -12.31 1.56
C GLN A 16 -14.95 -12.22 0.61
N THR A 17 -15.19 -11.63 -0.56
CA THR A 17 -14.19 -11.39 -1.60
C THR A 17 -14.07 -9.89 -1.82
N ARG A 18 -12.83 -9.40 -1.82
CA ARG A 18 -12.52 -7.97 -1.96
C ARG A 18 -11.35 -7.77 -2.92
N LEU A 19 -11.44 -6.75 -3.75
CA LEU A 19 -10.34 -6.32 -4.62
C LEU A 19 -9.57 -5.21 -3.92
N TYR A 20 -8.27 -5.43 -3.74
CA TYR A 20 -7.37 -4.45 -3.16
C TYR A 20 -6.40 -3.91 -4.20
N HIS A 21 -6.13 -2.62 -4.16
CA HIS A 21 -5.12 -1.95 -4.98
C HIS A 21 -3.94 -1.50 -4.12
N ALA A 22 -2.72 -1.62 -4.65
CA ALA A 22 -1.51 -1.28 -3.92
C ALA A 22 -1.09 0.18 -4.12
N PHE A 23 -0.83 0.87 -3.01
CA PHE A 23 -0.43 2.26 -2.97
C PHE A 23 0.70 2.51 -1.98
N ILE A 24 1.54 3.49 -2.30
CA ILE A 24 2.49 4.10 -1.38
C ILE A 24 1.83 5.30 -0.69
N THR A 25 1.91 5.37 0.63
CA THR A 25 1.39 6.51 1.39
C THR A 25 2.32 7.00 2.47
N THR A 26 2.30 8.31 2.71
CA THR A 26 2.91 8.95 3.90
C THR A 26 1.90 9.18 5.02
N ALA A 27 0.63 8.77 4.82
CA ALA A 27 -0.39 8.88 5.84
C ALA A 27 -0.12 7.87 6.97
N PRO A 28 -0.31 8.25 8.24
CA PRO A 28 -0.32 7.30 9.35
C PRO A 28 -1.57 6.42 9.30
N ALA A 29 -1.49 5.23 9.91
CA ALA A 29 -2.57 4.23 9.89
C ALA A 29 -3.91 4.72 10.49
N VAL A 30 -3.88 5.74 11.36
CA VAL A 30 -5.10 6.36 11.93
C VAL A 30 -5.97 7.04 10.87
N LEU A 31 -5.44 7.32 9.68
CA LEU A 31 -6.20 7.91 8.57
C LEU A 31 -6.70 6.87 7.57
N ASP A 32 -6.41 5.59 7.80
CA ASP A 32 -6.77 4.53 6.88
C ASP A 32 -8.25 4.21 6.91
N ALA A 33 -8.74 3.78 5.75
CA ALA A 33 -10.04 3.16 5.64
C ALA A 33 -10.04 1.81 6.40
N PRO A 34 -11.18 1.37 6.94
CA PRO A 34 -11.24 0.22 7.85
C PRO A 34 -10.61 -1.05 7.31
N SER A 35 -10.63 -1.25 5.99
CA SER A 35 -10.17 -2.47 5.34
C SER A 35 -8.72 -2.38 4.86
N THR A 36 -8.05 -1.25 5.09
CA THR A 36 -6.68 -1.03 4.61
C THR A 36 -5.70 -1.97 5.27
N VAL A 37 -4.84 -2.60 4.47
CA VAL A 37 -3.81 -3.52 4.94
C VAL A 37 -2.43 -2.93 4.67
N THR A 38 -1.61 -2.76 5.72
CA THR A 38 -0.20 -2.39 5.56
C THR A 38 0.64 -3.65 5.29
N LEU A 39 1.34 -3.68 4.16
CA LEU A 39 2.26 -4.76 3.80
C LEU A 39 3.69 -4.48 4.27
N TYR A 40 4.11 -3.21 4.16
CA TYR A 40 5.44 -2.77 4.56
C TYR A 40 5.38 -1.34 5.10
N ALA A 41 6.18 -1.04 6.12
CA ALA A 41 6.30 0.27 6.73
C ALA A 41 7.78 0.61 6.94
N GLY A 42 8.17 1.84 6.62
CA GLY A 42 9.56 2.27 6.62
C GLY A 42 9.70 3.75 6.23
N PRO A 43 10.93 4.30 6.24
CA PRO A 43 11.15 5.66 5.79
C PRO A 43 10.89 5.79 4.28
N LEU A 44 10.52 6.99 3.82
CA LEU A 44 10.14 7.24 2.43
C LEU A 44 11.21 6.81 1.43
N LYS A 45 12.51 6.98 1.76
CA LYS A 45 13.62 6.56 0.90
C LYS A 45 13.63 5.06 0.57
N ASP A 46 13.12 4.21 1.46
CA ASP A 46 13.12 2.75 1.29
C ASP A 46 11.90 2.30 0.47
N ILE A 47 10.87 3.14 0.40
CA ILE A 47 9.57 2.82 -0.22
C ILE A 47 9.36 3.57 -1.53
N ALA A 48 10.02 4.72 -1.73
CA ALA A 48 9.81 5.59 -2.87
C ALA A 48 10.05 4.89 -4.21
N GLY A 49 11.04 3.99 -4.27
CA GLY A 49 11.32 3.19 -5.46
C GLY A 49 10.22 2.19 -5.84
N LEU A 50 9.25 1.92 -4.95
CA LEU A 50 8.13 1.03 -5.21
C LEU A 50 6.91 1.75 -5.80
N ALA A 51 6.96 3.07 -5.98
CA ALA A 51 5.89 3.85 -6.59
C ALA A 51 6.01 3.89 -8.11
N ALA A 52 4.89 3.87 -8.82
CA ALA A 52 4.86 4.00 -10.28
C ALA A 52 5.18 5.42 -10.77
N ASP A 53 4.96 6.41 -9.89
CA ASP A 53 5.26 7.81 -10.13
C ASP A 53 6.57 8.17 -9.43
N ASP A 54 7.38 9.00 -10.08
CA ASP A 54 8.64 9.46 -9.51
C ASP A 54 8.35 10.31 -8.26
N LEU A 55 8.55 9.71 -7.10
CA LEU A 55 8.34 10.38 -5.82
C LEU A 55 9.55 11.24 -5.53
N ALA A 56 9.46 12.53 -5.88
CA ALA A 56 10.49 13.52 -5.52
C ALA A 56 10.93 13.33 -4.07
N LEU A 57 12.16 12.88 -3.91
CA LEU A 57 12.78 12.54 -2.64
C LEU A 57 13.71 13.67 -2.24
N ASP A 58 13.17 14.66 -1.54
CA ASP A 58 13.99 15.68 -0.91
C ASP A 58 14.76 15.03 0.25
N ALA A 59 16.04 15.36 0.44
CA ALA A 59 16.85 14.81 1.53
C ALA A 59 16.20 15.00 2.91
N GLU A 60 15.49 16.12 3.09
CA GLU A 60 14.71 16.43 4.30
C GLU A 60 13.49 15.50 4.49
N LYS A 61 12.92 14.98 3.41
CA LYS A 61 11.73 14.11 3.43
C LYS A 61 12.07 12.63 3.36
N ALA A 62 13.33 12.27 3.12
CA ALA A 62 13.78 10.88 3.02
C ALA A 62 13.43 10.03 4.25
N GLY A 63 13.46 10.63 5.45
CA GLY A 63 13.10 9.98 6.71
C GLY A 63 11.60 9.92 7.02
N THR A 64 10.74 10.47 6.17
CA THR A 64 9.30 10.55 6.44
C THR A 64 8.71 9.14 6.58
N PRO A 65 8.01 8.82 7.69
CA PRO A 65 7.32 7.54 7.82
C PRO A 65 6.36 7.31 6.68
N SER A 66 6.53 6.19 5.99
CA SER A 66 5.80 5.83 4.78
C SER A 66 5.43 4.35 4.82
N ARG A 67 4.46 3.97 3.99
CA ARG A 67 3.88 2.63 3.98
C ARG A 67 3.50 2.22 2.57
N LEU A 68 3.71 0.94 2.26
CA LEU A 68 3.01 0.27 1.18
C LEU A 68 1.73 -0.36 1.76
N VAL A 69 0.60 0.03 1.20
CA VAL A 69 -0.73 -0.38 1.65
C VAL A 69 -1.55 -0.98 0.52
N LEU A 70 -2.43 -1.90 0.88
CA LEU A 70 -3.52 -2.42 0.07
C LEU A 70 -4.81 -1.71 0.51
N ILE A 71 -5.48 -1.07 -0.44
CA ILE A 71 -6.73 -0.34 -0.20
C ILE A 71 -7.85 -1.00 -1.00
N ASP A 72 -8.96 -1.29 -0.34
CA ASP A 72 -10.14 -1.88 -0.98
C ASP A 72 -10.68 -0.93 -2.06
N THR A 73 -11.05 -1.47 -3.23
CA THR A 73 -11.59 -0.70 -4.36
C THR A 73 -12.77 0.19 -3.96
N THR A 74 -13.65 -0.28 -3.07
CA THR A 74 -14.84 0.44 -2.61
C THR A 74 -14.47 1.60 -1.67
N GLU A 75 -13.34 1.52 -0.97
CA GLU A 75 -12.85 2.53 -0.02
C GLU A 75 -11.85 3.50 -0.65
N LEU A 76 -11.32 3.20 -1.84
CA LEU A 76 -10.23 3.94 -2.47
C LEU A 76 -10.55 5.44 -2.69
N GLY A 77 -11.78 5.76 -3.10
CA GLY A 77 -12.21 7.15 -3.27
C GLY A 77 -12.16 7.94 -1.96
N TRP A 78 -12.60 7.32 -0.87
CA TRP A 78 -12.55 7.91 0.47
C TRP A 78 -11.11 8.07 0.96
N GLN A 79 -10.27 7.05 0.81
CA GLN A 79 -8.86 7.10 1.23
C GLN A 79 -8.11 8.23 0.51
N ARG A 80 -8.34 8.39 -0.81
CA ARG A 80 -7.76 9.49 -1.60
C ARG A 80 -8.18 10.85 -1.07
N ALA A 81 -9.48 11.04 -0.81
CA ALA A 81 -9.99 12.30 -0.26
C ALA A 81 -9.40 12.60 1.12
N ARG A 82 -9.29 11.59 1.98
CA ARG A 82 -8.76 11.71 3.34
C ARG A 82 -7.27 12.08 3.36
N CYS A 83 -6.46 11.39 2.56
CA CYS A 83 -5.04 11.71 2.41
C CYS A 83 -4.84 13.13 1.88
N ARG A 84 -5.59 13.52 0.82
CA ARG A 84 -5.51 14.85 0.24
C ARG A 84 -5.89 15.95 1.24
N ALA A 85 -6.96 15.76 2.01
CA ALA A 85 -7.41 16.73 3.01
C ALA A 85 -6.39 16.98 4.14
N LYS A 86 -5.46 16.04 4.35
CA LYS A 86 -4.39 16.12 5.35
C LYS A 86 -3.01 16.27 4.73
N SER A 87 -2.93 16.59 3.43
CA SER A 87 -1.68 16.75 2.68
C SER A 87 -0.74 15.54 2.73
N HIS A 88 -1.30 14.33 2.89
CA HIS A 88 -0.55 13.10 2.75
C HIS A 88 -0.53 12.63 1.31
N ARG A 89 0.63 12.10 0.91
CA ARG A 89 0.82 11.49 -0.40
C ARG A 89 0.15 10.12 -0.46
N LEU A 90 -0.46 9.84 -1.60
CA LEU A 90 -1.01 8.52 -1.94
C LEU A 90 -0.77 8.28 -3.43
N SER A 91 0.21 7.43 -3.74
CA SER A 91 0.68 7.18 -5.10
C SER A 91 0.56 5.70 -5.44
N PRO A 92 0.16 5.33 -6.67
CA PRO A 92 0.06 3.94 -7.06
C PRO A 92 1.41 3.24 -6.97
N ALA A 93 1.42 1.97 -6.57
CA ALA A 93 2.63 1.15 -6.61
C ALA A 93 3.02 0.82 -8.06
N ASP A 94 4.32 0.65 -8.31
CA ASP A 94 4.85 0.24 -9.60
C ASP A 94 4.46 -1.22 -9.90
N PRO A 95 3.81 -1.51 -11.03
CA PRO A 95 3.33 -2.86 -11.32
C PRO A 95 4.46 -3.85 -11.70
N VAL A 96 5.65 -3.38 -12.06
CA VAL A 96 6.82 -4.22 -12.34
C VAL A 96 7.46 -4.69 -11.02
N LEU A 97 7.58 -3.79 -10.05
CA LEU A 97 8.17 -4.10 -8.74
C LEU A 97 7.18 -4.73 -7.77
N VAL A 98 5.94 -4.23 -7.76
CA VAL A 98 4.84 -4.64 -6.86
C VAL A 98 3.75 -5.36 -7.67
N GLY A 99 4.18 -6.27 -8.54
CA GLY A 99 3.26 -7.10 -9.32
C GLY A 99 2.46 -8.09 -8.47
N PHE A 100 1.54 -8.81 -9.10
CA PHE A 100 0.64 -9.77 -8.45
C PHE A 100 1.38 -10.79 -7.58
N THR A 101 2.43 -11.43 -8.09
CA THR A 101 3.22 -12.43 -7.35
C THR A 101 3.87 -11.82 -6.11
N THR A 102 4.41 -10.61 -6.21
CA THR A 102 5.01 -9.88 -5.08
C THR A 102 3.96 -9.58 -4.01
N LEU A 103 2.77 -9.10 -4.42
CA LEU A 103 1.66 -8.85 -3.50
C LEU A 103 1.22 -10.10 -2.76
N GLN A 104 1.09 -11.23 -3.46
CA GLN A 104 0.73 -12.51 -2.86
C GLN A 104 1.78 -12.97 -1.83
N GLN A 105 3.07 -12.86 -2.16
CA GLN A 105 4.16 -13.23 -1.26
C GLN A 105 4.15 -12.38 0.02
N TRP A 106 4.04 -11.06 -0.11
CA TRP A 106 4.00 -10.15 1.04
C TRP A 106 2.76 -10.35 1.92
N LEU A 107 1.60 -10.62 1.32
CA LEU A 107 0.41 -10.99 2.07
C LEU A 107 0.63 -12.28 2.88
N TRP A 108 1.25 -13.30 2.28
CA TRP A 108 1.54 -14.55 2.96
C TRP A 108 2.51 -14.37 4.12
N GLN A 109 3.61 -13.62 3.90
CA GLN A 109 4.57 -13.27 4.95
C GLN A 109 3.89 -12.54 6.11
N ARG A 110 2.99 -11.60 5.84
CA ARG A 110 2.23 -10.89 6.87
C ARG A 110 1.36 -11.83 7.71
N LEU A 111 0.68 -12.79 7.08
CA LEU A 111 -0.12 -13.79 7.79
C LEU A 111 0.76 -14.66 8.70
N GLN A 112 1.93 -15.08 8.23
CA GLN A 112 2.89 -15.85 9.03
C GLN A 112 3.46 -15.06 10.20
N MET A 113 3.82 -13.79 9.99
CA MET A 113 4.34 -12.91 11.05
C MET A 113 3.28 -12.64 12.12
N THR A 114 2.00 -12.51 11.72
CA THR A 114 0.90 -12.35 12.67
C THR A 114 0.76 -13.59 13.56
N GLN A 115 0.93 -14.79 13.00
CA GLN A 115 0.87 -16.04 13.75
C GLN A 115 2.00 -16.13 14.81
N LEU A 116 3.21 -15.67 14.47
CA LEU A 116 4.35 -15.66 15.40
C LEU A 116 4.24 -14.62 16.52
N ALA A 117 3.60 -13.47 16.28
CA ALA A 117 3.40 -12.45 17.31
C ALA A 117 2.36 -12.85 18.38
N THR A 118 1.58 -13.90 18.12
CA THR A 118 0.48 -14.36 18.99
C THR A 118 0.78 -15.71 19.64
N ALA A 119 1.96 -16.30 19.38
CA ALA A 119 2.45 -17.55 19.96
C ALA A 119 3.44 -17.28 21.10
#